data_AF-A0A7R9YKF6-F1
#
_entry.id   AF-A0A7R9YKF6-F1
#
_cell.length_a   1.000
_cell.length_b   1.000
_cell.length_c   1.000
_cell.angle_alpha   90.00
_cell.angle_beta   90.00
_cell.angle_gamma   90.00
#
_symmetry.space_group_name_H-M   'P 1'
#
loop_
_entity.id
_entity.type
_entity.pdbx_description
1 polymer ?
#
loop_
_entity_poly.entity_id
_entity_poly.type
_entity_poly.pdbx_seq_one_letter_code
_entity_poly.pdbx_strand_id
1 'polypeptide(L)'
;SMATDRATVGTGADPASATHNVPPLRLVADPTARLPSAREAAVMLGAQCLALGVPLVLLPAGAEAELAIPANLLRHMANTGGPVGAAVEAHARAAFETCWRLAQLAPANARAADWPDAHDARWFGEEFCDGGVPPPPGLANVWSVA
;
A
#
# COMPACT_ATOMS: atom_id res chain seq x y z
N SER A 1 -15.03 22.43 26.01
CA SER A 1 -16.44 22.09 26.22
C SER A 1 -16.66 20.69 25.66
N MET A 2 -16.79 19.71 26.55
CA MET A 2 -17.03 18.30 26.22
C MET A 2 -18.53 18.10 25.97
N ALA A 3 -18.89 17.40 24.90
CA ALA A 3 -20.22 16.81 24.75
C ALA A 3 -20.03 15.30 24.59
N THR A 4 -20.15 14.62 25.72
CA THR A 4 -20.27 13.17 25.83
C THR A 4 -21.70 12.82 25.44
N ASP A 5 -21.91 12.28 24.24
CA ASP A 5 -23.22 11.78 23.85
C ASP A 5 -23.39 10.34 24.35
N ARG A 6 -24.26 10.18 25.36
CA ARG A 6 -24.59 8.92 26.00
C ARG A 6 -25.65 8.22 25.15
N ALA A 7 -25.30 7.09 24.54
CA ALA A 7 -26.28 6.20 23.95
C ALA A 7 -27.21 5.63 25.05
N THR A 8 -28.47 6.06 25.01
CA THR A 8 -29.56 5.59 25.88
C THR A 8 -29.90 4.14 25.54
N VAL A 9 -29.83 3.25 26.54
CA VAL A 9 -30.29 1.85 26.43
C VAL A 9 -31.81 1.85 26.42
N GLY A 10 -32.40 1.66 25.23
CA GLY A 10 -33.81 1.37 25.07
C GLY A 10 -34.09 -0.09 25.36
N THR A 11 -34.60 -0.39 26.55
CA THR A 11 -35.26 -1.65 26.88
C THR A 11 -36.59 -1.76 26.16
N GLY A 12 -36.79 -2.86 25.42
CA GLY A 12 -38.12 -3.33 25.01
C GLY A 12 -38.36 -3.38 23.50
N ALA A 13 -37.85 -4.43 22.84
CA ALA A 13 -38.43 -4.97 21.61
C ALA A 13 -38.07 -6.46 21.51
N ASP A 14 -39.06 -7.30 21.19
CA ASP A 14 -38.99 -8.75 21.03
C ASP A 14 -37.77 -9.22 20.19
N PRO A 15 -37.03 -10.27 20.59
CA PRO A 15 -35.86 -10.76 19.86
C PRO A 15 -36.18 -11.56 18.58
N ALA A 16 -37.46 -11.68 18.19
CA ALA A 16 -37.89 -12.64 17.17
C ALA A 16 -38.23 -12.05 15.79
N SER A 17 -38.20 -10.73 15.59
CA SER A 17 -38.83 -10.16 14.38
C SER A 17 -38.16 -8.93 13.77
N ALA A 18 -36.84 -8.86 13.83
CA ALA A 18 -36.07 -7.98 12.97
C ALA A 18 -35.03 -8.82 12.22
N THR A 19 -35.44 -9.48 11.15
CA THR A 19 -34.52 -9.85 10.08
C THR A 19 -33.92 -8.54 9.55
N HIS A 20 -32.83 -8.12 10.17
CA HIS A 20 -32.00 -7.02 9.71
C HIS A 20 -31.52 -7.46 8.33
N ASN A 21 -32.23 -7.01 7.29
CA ASN A 21 -31.94 -7.33 5.90
C ASN A 21 -30.72 -6.50 5.49
N VAL A 22 -29.58 -6.78 6.12
CA VAL A 22 -28.29 -6.27 5.72
C VAL A 22 -27.96 -7.04 4.45
N PRO A 23 -27.80 -6.35 3.31
CA PRO A 23 -27.39 -7.03 2.09
C PRO A 23 -26.10 -7.81 2.38
N PRO A 24 -25.98 -9.06 1.89
CA PRO A 24 -24.79 -9.86 2.14
C PRO A 24 -23.57 -9.06 1.67
N LEU A 25 -22.56 -8.95 2.55
CA LEU A 25 -21.31 -8.27 2.25
C LEU A 25 -20.72 -8.90 0.98
N ARG A 26 -20.70 -8.13 -0.12
CA ARG A 26 -20.16 -8.59 -1.40
C ARG A 26 -18.75 -8.05 -1.56
N LEU A 27 -17.78 -8.96 -1.53
CA LEU A 27 -16.40 -8.61 -1.82
C LEU A 27 -16.23 -8.46 -3.34
N VAL A 28 -15.66 -7.32 -3.75
CA VAL A 28 -15.28 -7.04 -5.13
C VAL A 28 -13.76 -6.99 -5.15
N ALA A 29 -13.16 -7.81 -6.01
CA ALA A 29 -11.71 -7.81 -6.11
C ALA A 29 -11.20 -6.54 -6.81
N ASP A 30 -10.01 -6.12 -6.42
CA ASP A 30 -9.39 -4.89 -6.89
C ASP A 30 -9.19 -4.92 -8.42
N PRO A 31 -9.75 -3.94 -9.16
CA PRO A 31 -9.57 -3.84 -10.60
C PRO A 31 -8.12 -3.53 -11.03
N THR A 32 -7.24 -3.17 -10.10
CA THR A 32 -5.82 -2.86 -10.33
C THR A 32 -4.86 -4.02 -10.03
N ALA A 33 -5.37 -5.16 -9.57
CA ALA A 33 -4.54 -6.34 -9.30
C ALA A 33 -3.74 -6.77 -10.54
N ARG A 34 -2.41 -6.89 -10.39
CA ARG A 34 -1.47 -7.16 -11.51
C ARG A 34 -1.71 -8.48 -12.24
N LEU A 35 -2.28 -9.48 -11.56
CA LEU A 35 -2.51 -10.82 -12.11
C LEU A 35 -4.02 -11.09 -12.21
N PRO A 36 -4.57 -11.33 -13.41
CA PRO A 36 -6.00 -11.63 -13.59
C PRO A 36 -6.48 -12.84 -12.78
N SER A 37 -5.67 -13.91 -12.71
CA SER A 37 -5.98 -15.11 -11.93
C SER A 37 -6.04 -14.86 -10.42
N ALA A 38 -5.30 -13.87 -9.91
CA ALA A 38 -5.35 -13.49 -8.50
C ALA A 38 -6.68 -12.81 -8.14
N ARG A 39 -7.31 -12.12 -9.10
CA ARG A 39 -8.61 -11.47 -8.90
C ARG A 39 -9.71 -12.50 -8.64
N GLU A 40 -9.80 -13.52 -9.49
CA GLU A 40 -10.81 -14.58 -9.37
C GLU A 40 -10.61 -15.39 -8.09
N ALA A 41 -9.35 -15.74 -7.79
CA ALA A 41 -9.00 -16.44 -6.56
C ALA A 41 -9.39 -15.62 -5.30
N ALA A 42 -9.16 -14.30 -5.30
CA ALA A 42 -9.50 -13.43 -4.18
C ALA A 42 -11.02 -13.36 -3.94
N VAL A 43 -11.83 -13.25 -5.00
CA VAL A 43 -13.30 -13.27 -4.87
C VAL A 43 -13.78 -14.60 -4.31
N MET A 44 -13.28 -15.72 -4.86
CA MET A 44 -13.65 -17.06 -4.42
C MET A 44 -13.28 -17.31 -2.95
N LEU A 45 -12.06 -16.97 -2.56
CA LEU A 45 -11.60 -17.13 -1.18
C LEU A 45 -12.42 -16.28 -0.21
N GLY A 46 -12.65 -15.01 -0.57
CA GLY A 46 -13.45 -14.10 0.25
C GLY A 46 -14.88 -14.60 0.45
N ALA A 47 -15.54 -15.06 -0.62
CA ALA A 47 -16.88 -15.64 -0.54
C ALA A 47 -16.92 -16.88 0.36
N GLN A 48 -15.91 -17.75 0.27
CA GLN A 48 -15.85 -18.96 1.09
C GLN A 48 -15.60 -18.65 2.57
N CYS A 49 -14.73 -17.69 2.88
CA CYS A 49 -14.51 -17.23 4.26
C CYS A 49 -15.80 -16.68 4.88
N LEU A 50 -16.55 -15.86 4.13
CA LEU A 50 -17.84 -15.34 4.59
C LEU A 50 -18.87 -16.46 4.83
N ALA A 51 -18.95 -17.44 3.92
CA ALA A 51 -19.84 -18.59 4.06
C ALA A 51 -19.53 -19.46 5.28
N LEU A 52 -18.25 -19.57 5.65
CA LEU A 52 -17.78 -20.31 6.82
C LEU A 52 -17.80 -19.50 8.13
N GLY A 53 -18.21 -18.23 8.08
CA GLY A 53 -18.18 -17.33 9.23
C GLY A 53 -16.75 -16.99 9.70
N VAL A 54 -15.75 -17.13 8.81
CA VAL A 54 -14.36 -16.78 9.10
C VAL A 54 -14.21 -15.25 9.01
N PRO A 55 -13.74 -14.57 10.07
CA PRO A 55 -13.48 -13.14 10.02
C PRO A 55 -12.42 -12.79 8.98
N LEU A 56 -12.68 -11.76 8.18
CA LEU A 56 -11.74 -11.23 7.20
C LEU A 56 -11.22 -9.87 7.66
N VAL A 57 -9.90 -9.68 7.62
CA VAL A 57 -9.25 -8.38 7.78
C VAL A 57 -8.76 -7.95 6.40
N LEU A 58 -9.32 -6.87 5.87
CA LEU A 58 -8.99 -6.35 4.55
C LEU A 58 -8.20 -5.06 4.71
N LEU A 59 -7.06 -4.98 4.03
CA LEU A 59 -6.29 -3.74 3.92
C LEU A 59 -6.75 -3.01 2.65
N PRO A 60 -7.14 -1.73 2.74
CA PRO A 60 -7.52 -0.97 1.56
C PRO A 60 -6.31 -0.74 0.66
N ALA A 61 -6.55 -0.63 -0.64
CA ALA A 61 -5.53 -0.18 -1.59
C ALA A 61 -5.06 1.24 -1.21
N GLY A 62 -3.76 1.48 -1.22
CA GLY A 62 -3.18 2.76 -0.80
C GLY A 62 -2.93 2.89 0.70
N ALA A 63 -3.23 1.87 1.52
CA ALA A 63 -2.85 1.87 2.94
C ALA A 63 -1.34 2.02 3.14
N GLU A 64 -0.55 1.58 2.16
CA GLU A 64 0.90 1.77 2.12
C GLU A 64 1.33 3.23 2.08
N ALA A 65 0.52 4.13 1.51
CA ALA A 65 0.84 5.55 1.41
C ALA A 65 0.88 6.23 2.78
N GLU A 66 0.10 5.72 3.75
CA GLU A 66 0.11 6.20 5.14
C GLU A 66 1.23 5.56 5.97
N LEU A 67 1.88 4.51 5.46
CA LEU A 67 2.89 3.70 6.15
C LEU A 67 4.28 3.86 5.52
N ALA A 68 4.65 5.09 5.17
CA ALA A 68 5.97 5.39 4.66
C ALA A 68 7.07 4.89 5.63
N ILE A 69 7.93 4.01 5.14
CA ILE A 69 9.04 3.45 5.91
C ILE A 69 10.29 4.31 5.64
N PRO A 70 10.83 5.02 6.65
CA PRO A 70 12.02 5.85 6.44
C PRO A 70 13.25 5.00 6.17
N ALA A 71 14.15 5.46 5.29
CA ALA A 71 15.39 4.73 4.96
C ALA A 71 16.26 4.46 6.19
N ASN A 72 16.22 5.35 7.19
CA ASN A 72 16.89 5.16 8.48
C ASN A 72 16.45 3.88 9.21
N LEU A 73 15.17 3.50 9.12
CA LEU A 73 14.67 2.27 9.73
C LEU A 73 15.23 1.04 9.01
N LEU A 74 15.28 1.08 7.67
CA LEU A 74 15.86 -0.01 6.87
C LEU A 74 17.36 -0.18 7.15
N ARG A 75 18.10 0.92 7.28
CA ARG A 75 19.52 0.90 7.70
C ARG A 75 19.68 0.33 9.11
N HIS A 76 18.78 0.69 10.03
CA HIS A 76 18.80 0.11 11.37
C HIS A 76 18.53 -1.40 11.34
N MET A 77 17.56 -1.85 10.54
CA MET A 77 17.29 -3.28 10.33
C MET A 77 18.49 -4.00 9.71
N ALA A 78 19.21 -3.40 8.78
CA ALA A 78 20.44 -3.97 8.23
C ALA A 78 21.51 -4.20 9.30
N ASN A 79 21.66 -3.24 10.22
CA ASN A 79 22.67 -3.30 11.26
C ASN A 79 22.33 -4.32 12.36
N THR A 80 21.05 -4.50 12.69
CA THR A 80 20.62 -5.35 13.83
C THR A 80 20.02 -6.69 13.42
N GLY A 81 19.47 -6.80 12.21
CA GLY A 81 18.73 -7.95 11.70
C GLY A 81 19.57 -9.03 11.01
N GLY A 82 20.90 -8.92 11.07
CA GLY A 82 21.82 -9.88 10.46
C GLY A 82 21.63 -10.00 8.93
N PRO A 83 21.83 -11.20 8.34
CA PRO A 83 21.76 -11.39 6.89
C PRO A 83 20.41 -11.01 6.27
N VAL A 84 19.30 -11.25 6.99
CA VAL A 84 17.96 -10.92 6.50
C VAL A 84 17.75 -9.42 6.47
N GLY A 85 18.12 -8.72 7.55
CA GLY A 85 18.03 -7.25 7.59
C GLY A 85 18.86 -6.59 6.49
N ALA A 86 20.09 -7.08 6.28
CA ALA A 86 20.96 -6.59 5.21
C ALA A 86 20.35 -6.84 3.82
N ALA A 87 19.74 -8.01 3.61
CA ALA A 87 19.06 -8.31 2.35
C ALA A 87 17.87 -7.38 2.10
N VAL A 88 17.08 -7.07 3.13
CA VAL A 88 15.93 -6.17 3.02
C VAL A 88 16.37 -4.75 2.63
N GLU A 89 17.39 -4.20 3.29
CA GLU A 89 17.93 -2.87 2.95
C GLU A 89 18.49 -2.84 1.52
N ALA A 90 19.25 -3.87 1.14
CA ALA A 90 19.81 -3.95 -0.20
C ALA A 90 18.73 -4.01 -1.30
N HIS A 91 17.65 -4.76 -1.07
CA HIS A 91 16.52 -4.82 -2.02
C HIS A 91 15.78 -3.49 -2.10
N ALA A 92 15.49 -2.86 -0.96
CA ALA A 92 14.81 -1.57 -0.93
C ALA A 92 15.64 -0.49 -1.64
N ARG A 93 16.94 -0.44 -1.35
CA ARG A 93 17.89 0.46 -2.00
C ARG A 93 17.95 0.24 -3.51
N ALA A 94 18.08 -1.00 -3.97
CA ALA A 94 18.12 -1.32 -5.39
C ALA A 94 16.82 -0.95 -6.13
N ALA A 95 15.67 -1.15 -5.48
CA ALA A 95 14.37 -0.76 -6.01
C ALA A 95 14.25 0.77 -6.13
N PHE A 96 14.67 1.50 -5.10
CA PHE A 96 14.69 2.96 -5.08
C PHE A 96 15.60 3.56 -6.16
N GLU A 97 16.83 3.05 -6.29
CA GLU A 97 17.77 3.45 -7.34
C GLU A 97 17.24 3.14 -8.75
N THR A 98 16.54 2.01 -8.90
CA THR A 98 15.89 1.64 -10.17
C THR A 98 14.74 2.58 -10.51
N CYS A 99 13.88 2.89 -9.53
CA CYS A 99 12.79 3.84 -9.66
C CYS A 99 13.31 5.21 -10.14
N TRP A 100 14.35 5.73 -9.48
CA TRP A 100 14.97 7.01 -9.87
C TRP A 100 15.56 6.97 -11.28
N ARG A 101 16.23 5.88 -11.66
CA ARG A 101 16.77 5.72 -13.00
C ARG A 101 15.66 5.72 -14.06
N LEU A 102 14.56 5.03 -13.81
CA LEU A 102 13.42 4.99 -14.74
C LEU A 102 12.73 6.36 -14.86
N ALA A 103 12.57 7.07 -13.74
CA ALA A 103 12.00 8.42 -13.68
C ALA A 103 12.79 9.44 -14.52
N GLN A 104 14.11 9.25 -14.66
CA GLN A 104 15.00 10.12 -15.45
C GLN A 104 15.00 9.84 -16.95
N LEU A 105 14.50 8.69 -17.41
CA LEU A 105 14.54 8.36 -18.84
C LEU A 105 13.48 9.15 -19.61
N ALA A 106 13.88 9.78 -20.71
CA ALA A 106 12.99 10.38 -21.72
C ALA A 106 13.40 9.89 -23.12
N PRO A 107 12.45 9.57 -24.03
CA PRO A 107 10.99 9.44 -23.87
C PRO A 107 10.57 8.01 -23.46
N ALA A 108 9.25 7.78 -23.30
CA ALA A 108 8.60 6.54 -22.82
C ALA A 108 9.11 5.24 -23.47
N ASN A 109 9.59 5.30 -24.71
CA ASN A 109 10.19 4.19 -25.45
C ASN A 109 11.51 3.66 -24.86
N ALA A 110 12.15 4.38 -23.94
CA ALA A 110 13.30 3.90 -23.19
C ALA A 110 12.93 3.31 -21.81
N ARG A 111 11.67 3.47 -21.36
CA ARG A 111 11.20 2.95 -20.08
C ARG A 111 10.66 1.53 -20.23
N ALA A 112 10.52 0.81 -19.12
CA ALA A 112 9.82 -0.46 -19.13
C ALA A 112 8.38 -0.27 -19.62
N ALA A 113 7.82 -1.27 -20.33
CA ALA A 113 6.52 -1.17 -21.00
C ALA A 113 5.35 -0.73 -20.10
N ASP A 114 5.45 -0.99 -18.79
CA ASP A 114 4.40 -0.71 -17.81
C ASP A 114 4.69 0.54 -16.94
N TRP A 115 5.69 1.36 -17.28
CA TRP A 115 6.03 2.54 -16.51
C TRP A 115 5.12 3.72 -16.88
N PRO A 116 4.37 4.32 -15.93
CA PRO A 116 3.47 5.43 -16.25
C PRO A 116 4.21 6.67 -16.74
N ASP A 117 3.65 7.37 -17.74
CA ASP A 117 4.24 8.61 -18.25
C ASP A 117 4.35 9.70 -17.18
N ALA A 118 3.37 9.75 -16.28
CA ALA A 118 3.31 10.68 -15.16
C ALA A 118 4.41 10.45 -14.09
N HIS A 119 5.08 9.29 -14.11
CA HIS A 119 6.15 8.96 -13.16
C HIS A 119 7.49 9.45 -13.69
N ASP A 120 7.69 10.76 -13.67
CA ASP A 120 8.93 11.42 -14.06
C ASP A 120 9.80 11.79 -12.85
N ALA A 121 10.91 12.51 -13.09
CA ALA A 121 11.79 12.96 -12.03
C ALA A 121 11.06 13.81 -10.98
N ARG A 122 10.11 14.66 -11.40
CA ARG A 122 9.35 15.51 -10.47
C ARG A 122 8.46 14.65 -9.57
N TRP A 123 7.72 13.70 -10.14
CA TRP A 123 6.93 12.74 -9.37
C TRP A 123 7.79 12.00 -8.34
N PHE A 124 9.00 11.58 -8.72
CA PHE A 124 9.91 10.93 -7.79
C PHE A 124 10.28 11.83 -6.60
N GLY A 125 10.53 13.11 -6.85
CA GLY A 125 10.78 14.10 -5.80
C GLY A 125 9.61 14.22 -4.84
N GLU A 126 8.38 14.32 -5.37
CA GLU A 126 7.14 14.42 -4.58
C GLU A 126 6.86 13.17 -3.74
N GLU A 127 7.08 11.98 -4.29
CA GLU A 127 6.70 10.72 -3.65
C GLU A 127 7.75 10.20 -2.65
N PHE A 128 9.04 10.45 -2.92
CA PHE A 128 10.13 9.79 -2.21
C PHE A 128 11.10 10.71 -1.47
N CYS A 129 11.09 12.02 -1.74
CA CYS A 129 12.05 12.95 -1.16
C CYS A 129 11.37 13.95 -0.22
N ASP A 130 11.90 14.11 0.99
CA ASP A 130 11.43 15.11 1.94
C ASP A 130 11.61 16.52 1.35
N GLY A 131 10.49 17.15 0.98
CA GLY A 131 10.45 18.49 0.37
C GLY A 131 10.11 18.53 -1.11
N GLY A 132 9.82 17.39 -1.76
CA GLY A 132 9.30 17.36 -3.14
C GLY A 132 10.31 17.73 -4.22
N VAL A 133 11.58 17.99 -3.84
CA VAL A 133 12.62 18.40 -4.77
C VAL A 133 13.29 17.15 -5.33
N PRO A 134 13.29 16.95 -6.65
CA PRO A 134 13.94 15.78 -7.24
C PRO A 134 15.46 15.84 -7.04
N PRO A 135 16.11 14.68 -6.86
CA PRO A 135 17.56 14.59 -6.82
C PRO A 135 18.18 15.16 -8.11
N PRO A 136 19.37 15.76 -8.05
CA PRO A 136 20.05 16.22 -9.25
C PRO A 136 20.41 15.02 -10.16
N PRO A 137 20.34 15.18 -11.50
CA PRO A 137 20.79 14.16 -12.44
C PRO A 137 22.26 13.79 -12.18
N GLY A 138 22.58 12.50 -12.25
CA GLY A 138 23.95 12.01 -12.06
C GLY A 138 24.43 11.94 -10.60
N LEU A 139 23.53 12.11 -9.62
CA LEU A 139 23.85 11.86 -8.21
C LEU A 139 24.34 10.41 -8.03
N ALA A 140 25.56 10.26 -7.49
CA ALA A 140 26.21 8.95 -7.36
C ALA A 140 25.48 7.96 -6.44
N ASN A 141 24.71 8.48 -5.48
CA ASN A 141 23.92 7.66 -4.56
C ASN A 141 22.61 8.37 -4.21
N VAL A 142 21.54 8.05 -4.94
CA VAL A 142 20.22 8.66 -4.67
C VAL A 142 19.62 8.20 -3.34
N TRP A 143 20.03 7.05 -2.81
CA TRP A 143 19.59 6.56 -1.49
C TRP A 143 19.97 7.49 -0.33
N SER A 144 20.92 8.41 -0.52
CA SER A 144 21.29 9.38 0.52
C SER A 144 20.25 10.47 0.74
N VAL A 145 19.30 10.65 -0.19
CA VAL A 145 18.22 11.63 -0.08
C VAL A 145 16.89 11.02 0.38
N ALA A 146 16.90 9.70 0.66
CA ALA A 146 15.79 8.94 1.21
C ALA A 146 15.80 8.89 2.75
#